data_AF-A0A834AYN8-F1
#
_entry.id   AF-A0A834AYN8-F1
#
_cell.length_a   1.000
_cell.length_b   1.000
_cell.length_c   1.000
_cell.angle_alpha   90.00
_cell.angle_beta   90.00
_cell.angle_gamma   90.00
#
_symmetry.space_group_name_H-M   'P 1'
#
loop_
_entity.id
_entity.type
_entity.pdbx_description
1 polymer ?
#
loop_
_entity_poly.entity_id
_entity_poly.type
_entity_poly.pdbx_seq_one_letter_code
_entity_poly.pdbx_strand_id
1 'polypeptide(L)'
;MTIGTDSALHRIMEVIDAITTTAQSHQRTFVLEVMGRHCGYLALVSALASGADWLFIPEAPPEDGWENFMCERLGETRSRGSRLNIIIIAEGAIDRNGKPISSHYVKDLVVQRLGFDTRVTVLGHVQRGGTPSAFDRILSSKMGMEAVMALMEATPDTPACVVSLSGNQSVRLPLMECVQVTKEVQKAMDEKRFDEAIQLRGRSFENNWNIYKLLAHQKISKEKTPFSLAILNVGAPAAGMNAAVRSAVRSGISQGHRVYVVHDGFEGLAKGQVQEVGWHDVAGWLGRGGSMLGTKRTLPKGYIEKIVENIRTHNIHALLVIGGFEAYEGVLQLVEARGCYEELCIVMCVIPATISNNVPGTDFSLGCDTAVNAAMESCDRIKQSASGTKRRVFIVETMGGYCGYLATVTGIAVGADAAYIFEDPFNIQDLKGTRSILVWTRCPSLAPAWP
;
A
#
# COMPACT_ATOMS: atom_id res chain seq x y z
N MET A 1 4.27 -0.09 13.47
CA MET A 1 3.46 1.04 12.98
C MET A 1 3.13 1.95 14.14
N THR A 2 3.00 3.26 13.91
CA THR A 2 2.64 4.25 14.94
C THR A 2 1.38 5.01 14.50
N ILE A 3 0.56 5.43 15.45
CA ILE A 3 -0.67 6.19 15.18
C ILE A 3 -0.31 7.50 14.47
N GLY A 4 -0.98 7.77 13.34
CA GLY A 4 -0.85 8.98 12.55
C GLY A 4 0.07 8.82 11.33
N THR A 5 0.86 7.74 11.26
CA THR A 5 1.78 7.52 10.13
C THR A 5 1.01 7.32 8.83
N ASP A 6 -0.04 6.49 8.84
CA ASP A 6 -0.83 6.22 7.64
C ASP A 6 -1.63 7.45 7.20
N SER A 7 -2.15 8.22 8.15
CA SER A 7 -2.83 9.51 7.89
C SER A 7 -1.86 10.54 7.28
N ALA A 8 -0.64 10.64 7.80
CA ALA A 8 0.38 11.53 7.25
C ALA A 8 0.77 11.11 5.82
N LEU A 9 0.92 9.81 5.56
CA LEU A 9 1.18 9.28 4.22
C LEU A 9 0.04 9.60 3.25
N HIS A 10 -1.23 9.51 3.67
CA HIS A 10 -2.37 9.95 2.86
C HIS A 10 -2.21 11.43 2.46
N ARG A 11 -1.85 12.32 3.39
CA ARG A 11 -1.64 13.75 3.08
C ARG A 11 -0.51 13.96 2.07
N ILE A 12 0.60 13.22 2.21
CA ILE A 12 1.73 13.31 1.28
C ILE A 12 1.29 12.84 -0.12
N MET A 13 0.59 11.72 -0.21
CA MET A 13 0.15 11.15 -1.48
C MET A 13 -0.88 12.03 -2.18
N GLU A 14 -1.83 12.63 -1.46
CA GLU A 14 -2.76 13.61 -2.05
C GLU A 14 -2.04 14.80 -2.71
N VAL A 15 -1.00 15.33 -2.06
CA VAL A 15 -0.19 16.42 -2.62
C VAL A 15 0.59 15.95 -3.84
N ILE A 16 1.18 14.75 -3.78
CA ILE A 16 1.91 14.16 -4.91
C ILE A 16 1.00 13.96 -6.11
N ASP A 17 -0.18 13.39 -5.91
CA ASP A 17 -1.13 13.12 -6.99
C ASP A 17 -1.64 14.43 -7.61
N ALA A 18 -1.93 15.44 -6.78
CA ALA A 18 -2.30 16.77 -7.25
C ALA A 18 -1.19 17.40 -8.10
N ILE A 19 0.07 17.32 -7.65
CA ILE A 19 1.23 17.86 -8.38
C ILE A 19 1.47 17.12 -9.68
N THR A 20 1.31 15.80 -9.69
CA THR A 20 1.61 14.92 -10.83
C THR A 20 0.87 15.36 -12.09
N THR A 21 -0.39 15.79 -11.96
CA THR A 21 -1.18 16.30 -13.10
C THR A 21 -0.53 17.53 -13.74
N THR A 22 -0.08 18.49 -12.94
CA THR A 22 0.58 19.73 -13.43
C THR A 22 1.98 19.46 -13.95
N ALA A 23 2.70 18.50 -13.36
CA ALA A 23 4.05 18.13 -13.74
C ALA A 23 4.08 17.50 -15.14
N GLN A 24 3.11 16.62 -15.44
CA GLN A 24 2.98 15.95 -16.74
C GLN A 24 2.75 16.94 -17.89
N SER A 25 1.98 18.01 -17.64
CA SER A 25 1.69 19.04 -18.65
C SER A 25 2.95 19.81 -19.03
N HIS A 26 3.77 20.19 -18.06
CA HIS A 26 4.89 21.12 -18.25
C HIS A 26 6.28 20.47 -18.29
N GLN A 27 6.36 19.14 -18.25
CA GLN A 27 7.64 18.45 -18.25
C GLN A 27 8.55 18.81 -17.06
N ARG A 28 7.96 19.00 -15.87
CA ARG A 28 8.68 19.52 -14.69
C ARG A 28 9.33 18.45 -13.82
N THR A 29 10.35 18.88 -13.09
CA THR A 29 10.90 18.14 -11.94
C THR A 29 10.36 18.77 -10.66
N PHE A 30 9.89 17.94 -9.73
CA PHE A 30 9.46 18.37 -8.40
C PHE A 30 10.35 17.77 -7.33
N VAL A 31 10.82 18.64 -6.44
CA VAL A 31 11.52 18.30 -5.21
C VAL A 31 10.55 18.48 -4.06
N LEU A 32 10.19 17.38 -3.39
CA LEU A 32 9.18 17.35 -2.35
C LEU A 32 9.85 17.11 -1.00
N GLU A 33 9.70 18.07 -0.09
CA GLU A 33 10.24 17.96 1.27
C GLU A 33 9.13 17.45 2.21
N VAL A 34 9.39 16.30 2.84
CA VAL A 34 8.45 15.61 3.73
C VAL A 34 8.96 15.60 5.17
N MET A 35 8.03 15.55 6.13
CA MET A 35 8.39 15.49 7.54
C MET A 35 9.13 14.21 7.89
N GLY A 36 10.01 14.28 8.89
CA GLY A 36 10.80 13.12 9.32
C GLY A 36 12.20 13.50 9.79
N ARG A 37 12.29 14.49 10.69
CA ARG A 37 13.57 15.08 11.15
C ARG A 37 14.67 14.08 11.46
N HIS A 38 14.35 13.00 12.16
CA HIS A 38 15.31 11.96 12.52
C HIS A 38 14.88 10.59 12.02
N CYS A 39 13.90 10.51 11.11
CA CYS A 39 13.35 9.24 10.62
C CYS A 39 12.88 9.38 9.18
N GLY A 40 13.49 8.61 8.28
CA GLY A 40 13.17 8.61 6.84
C GLY A 40 11.94 7.80 6.45
N TYR A 41 11.19 7.20 7.39
CA TYR A 41 10.12 6.26 7.06
C TYR A 41 9.02 6.88 6.18
N LEU A 42 8.57 8.11 6.50
CA LEU A 42 7.57 8.80 5.67
C LEU A 42 8.09 9.03 4.26
N ALA A 43 9.32 9.54 4.12
CA ALA A 43 9.95 9.74 2.82
C ALA A 43 10.10 8.45 2.02
N LEU A 44 10.55 7.37 2.67
CA LEU A 44 10.75 6.07 2.05
C LEU A 44 9.44 5.46 1.55
N VAL A 45 8.41 5.43 2.40
CA VAL A 45 7.12 4.87 2.01
C VAL A 45 6.42 5.75 0.98
N SER A 46 6.51 7.08 1.09
CA SER A 46 6.01 7.99 0.05
C SER A 46 6.75 7.80 -1.27
N ALA A 47 8.05 7.54 -1.27
CA ALA A 47 8.81 7.27 -2.50
C ALA A 47 8.40 5.97 -3.16
N LEU A 48 8.15 4.92 -2.36
CA LEU A 48 7.61 3.65 -2.84
C LEU A 48 6.20 3.80 -3.42
N ALA A 49 5.33 4.55 -2.74
CA ALA A 49 3.92 4.74 -3.11
C ALA A 49 3.72 5.69 -4.31
N SER A 50 4.63 6.65 -4.52
CA SER A 50 4.63 7.57 -5.66
C SER A 50 5.50 7.12 -6.83
N GLY A 51 6.43 6.19 -6.60
CA GLY A 51 7.39 5.76 -7.61
C GLY A 51 8.42 6.84 -7.91
N ALA A 52 8.86 7.56 -6.86
CA ALA A 52 9.82 8.66 -6.95
C ALA A 52 11.13 8.22 -7.62
N ASP A 53 11.70 9.09 -8.44
CA ASP A 53 12.94 8.87 -9.18
C ASP A 53 14.18 8.85 -8.25
N TRP A 54 14.10 9.62 -7.17
CA TRP A 54 15.16 9.71 -6.17
C TRP A 54 14.61 9.98 -4.77
N LEU A 55 15.33 9.51 -3.75
CA LEU A 55 14.95 9.58 -2.34
C LEU A 55 16.18 9.97 -1.51
N PHE A 56 15.99 10.87 -0.55
CA PHE A 56 16.97 11.20 0.47
C PHE A 56 16.39 10.92 1.86
N ILE A 57 17.05 10.03 2.61
CA ILE A 57 16.69 9.67 4.00
C ILE A 57 17.95 9.73 4.90
N PRO A 58 17.81 10.11 6.18
CA PRO A 58 18.94 10.17 7.11
C PRO A 58 19.58 8.80 7.37
N GLU A 59 18.79 7.71 7.32
CA GLU A 59 19.31 6.36 7.57
C GLU A 59 20.17 5.82 6.42
N ALA A 60 20.03 6.36 5.21
CA ALA A 60 20.78 5.93 4.02
C ALA A 60 21.24 7.14 3.22
N PRO A 61 22.21 7.93 3.74
CA PRO A 61 22.73 9.08 3.04
C PRO A 61 23.39 8.66 1.73
N PRO A 62 23.28 9.50 0.68
CA PRO A 62 23.80 9.16 -0.63
C PRO A 62 25.34 9.06 -0.63
N GLU A 63 25.88 8.23 -1.52
CA GLU A 63 27.33 8.08 -1.69
C GLU A 63 27.96 9.30 -2.36
N ASP A 64 29.28 9.47 -2.22
CA ASP A 64 29.99 10.56 -2.88
C ASP A 64 29.80 10.52 -4.41
N GLY A 65 29.56 11.67 -5.01
CA GLY A 65 29.26 11.78 -6.44
C GLY A 65 27.81 11.46 -6.82
N TRP A 66 26.91 11.28 -5.83
CA TRP A 66 25.47 11.12 -6.06
C TRP A 66 24.87 12.21 -6.94
N GLU A 67 25.42 13.42 -6.94
CA GLU A 67 24.93 14.52 -7.78
C GLU A 67 25.01 14.16 -9.26
N ASN A 68 26.08 13.47 -9.68
CA ASN A 68 26.25 13.01 -11.05
C ASN A 68 25.27 11.88 -11.35
N PHE A 69 25.21 10.86 -10.49
CA PHE A 69 24.34 9.70 -10.67
C PHE A 69 22.85 10.07 -10.69
N MET A 70 22.44 11.01 -9.84
CA MET A 70 21.08 11.53 -9.84
C MET A 70 20.79 12.27 -11.14
N CYS A 71 21.68 13.16 -11.60
CA CYS A 71 21.45 13.91 -12.83
C CYS A 71 21.40 13.00 -14.06
N GLU A 72 22.31 12.04 -14.15
CA GLU A 72 22.32 11.02 -15.22
C GLU A 72 20.99 10.26 -15.25
N ARG A 73 20.53 9.77 -14.10
CA ARG A 73 19.26 9.03 -14.01
C ARG A 73 18.06 9.89 -14.41
N LEU A 74 17.96 11.12 -13.91
CA LEU A 74 16.86 12.02 -14.27
C LEU A 74 16.87 12.31 -15.77
N GLY A 75 18.06 12.48 -16.35
CA GLY A 75 18.26 12.63 -17.80
C GLY A 75 17.83 11.39 -18.60
N GLU A 76 18.19 10.18 -18.15
CA GLU A 76 17.75 8.93 -18.77
C GLU A 76 16.23 8.73 -18.69
N THR A 77 15.63 8.98 -17.54
CA THR A 77 14.18 8.85 -17.37
C THR A 77 13.44 9.80 -18.31
N ARG A 78 13.98 11.01 -18.50
CA ARG A 78 13.45 12.01 -19.45
C ARG A 78 13.61 11.57 -20.91
N SER A 79 14.81 11.12 -21.30
CA SER A 79 15.09 10.70 -22.67
C SER A 79 14.27 9.48 -23.10
N ARG A 80 13.89 8.64 -22.13
CA ARG A 80 12.98 7.50 -22.32
C ARG A 80 11.49 7.87 -22.25
N GLY A 81 11.16 9.15 -22.33
CA GLY A 81 9.79 9.65 -22.51
C GLY A 81 9.04 9.98 -21.21
N SER A 82 9.67 9.90 -20.03
CA SER A 82 9.00 10.39 -18.82
C SER A 82 8.75 11.88 -18.91
N ARG A 83 7.51 12.27 -18.61
CA ARG A 83 7.10 13.68 -18.63
C ARG A 83 7.24 14.35 -17.28
N LEU A 84 7.71 13.68 -16.25
CA LEU A 84 7.91 14.28 -14.94
C LEU A 84 9.04 13.57 -14.20
N ASN A 85 9.61 14.26 -13.22
CA ASN A 85 10.46 13.63 -12.23
C ASN A 85 10.03 14.06 -10.83
N ILE A 86 9.99 13.11 -9.89
CA ILE A 86 9.70 13.36 -8.47
C ILE A 86 10.90 12.94 -7.64
N ILE A 87 11.40 13.87 -6.84
CA ILE A 87 12.47 13.66 -5.88
C ILE A 87 11.87 13.90 -4.49
N ILE A 88 11.99 12.92 -3.59
CA ILE A 88 11.49 13.04 -2.21
C ILE A 88 12.67 13.21 -1.25
N ILE A 89 12.58 14.20 -0.37
CA ILE A 89 13.60 14.55 0.60
C ILE A 89 12.98 14.56 2.00
N ALA A 90 13.51 13.75 2.92
CA ALA A 90 13.16 13.86 4.32
C ALA A 90 13.71 15.16 4.93
N GLU A 91 12.98 15.78 5.87
CA GLU A 91 13.43 16.95 6.66
C GLU A 91 14.85 16.76 7.23
N GLY A 92 15.18 15.54 7.64
CA GLY A 92 16.48 15.14 8.17
C GLY A 92 17.53 14.69 7.16
N ALA A 93 17.34 14.92 5.86
CA ALA A 93 18.27 14.42 4.84
C ALA A 93 19.69 14.99 5.05
N ILE A 94 20.68 14.10 5.05
CA ILE A 94 22.10 14.42 5.24
C ILE A 94 22.95 13.69 4.20
N ASP A 95 24.16 14.16 3.98
CA ASP A 95 25.23 13.41 3.32
C ASP A 95 25.97 12.50 4.31
N ARG A 96 26.94 11.70 3.81
CA ARG A 96 27.76 10.80 4.66
C ARG A 96 28.67 11.54 5.66
N ASN A 97 28.83 12.85 5.50
CA ASN A 97 29.57 13.70 6.43
C ASN A 97 28.68 14.34 7.49
N GLY A 98 27.36 14.11 7.44
CA GLY A 98 26.38 14.70 8.35
C GLY A 98 25.94 16.11 7.94
N LYS A 99 26.33 16.59 6.76
CA LYS A 99 25.90 17.89 6.25
C LYS A 99 24.46 17.78 5.73
N PRO A 100 23.56 18.70 6.11
CA PRO A 100 22.19 18.70 5.61
C PRO A 100 22.11 18.85 4.08
N ILE A 101 21.25 18.05 3.45
CA ILE A 101 20.90 18.16 2.03
C ILE A 101 19.55 18.86 1.93
N SER A 102 19.55 20.14 1.53
CA SER A 102 18.32 20.91 1.42
C SER A 102 17.60 20.68 0.09
N SER A 103 16.28 20.83 0.09
CA SER A 103 15.45 20.79 -1.11
C SER A 103 15.85 21.83 -2.17
N HIS A 104 16.30 23.01 -1.72
CA HIS A 104 16.78 24.08 -2.59
C HIS A 104 18.12 23.73 -3.24
N TYR A 105 19.05 23.10 -2.50
CA TYR A 105 20.31 22.63 -3.08
C TYR A 105 20.07 21.63 -4.22
N VAL A 106 19.17 20.65 -4.00
CA VAL A 106 18.81 19.67 -5.03
C VAL A 106 18.14 20.33 -6.24
N LYS A 107 17.25 21.31 -6.01
CA LYS A 107 16.65 22.09 -7.10
C LYS A 107 17.72 22.78 -7.94
N ASP A 108 18.60 23.55 -7.31
CA ASP A 108 19.61 24.35 -8.01
C ASP A 108 20.57 23.44 -8.78
N LEU A 109 20.93 22.29 -8.20
CA LEU A 109 21.72 21.25 -8.86
C LEU A 109 21.06 20.74 -10.16
N VAL A 110 19.78 20.39 -10.11
CA VAL A 110 19.03 19.91 -11.28
C VAL A 110 18.92 21.01 -12.35
N VAL A 111 18.64 22.24 -11.95
CA VAL A 111 18.54 23.39 -12.87
C VAL A 111 19.88 23.65 -13.56
N GLN A 112 20.98 23.69 -12.80
CA GLN A 112 22.30 24.00 -13.34
C GLN A 112 22.84 22.91 -14.27
N ARG A 113 22.62 21.63 -13.94
CA ARG A 113 23.21 20.52 -14.69
C ARG A 113 22.34 20.01 -15.83
N LEU A 114 21.02 20.01 -15.67
CA LEU A 114 20.07 19.44 -16.64
C LEU A 114 19.22 20.49 -17.34
N GLY A 115 19.13 21.71 -16.81
CA GLY A 115 18.26 22.76 -17.36
C GLY A 115 16.76 22.47 -17.22
N PHE A 116 16.37 21.51 -16.37
CA PHE A 116 14.95 21.16 -16.16
C PHE A 116 14.22 22.23 -15.33
N ASP A 117 13.00 22.60 -15.71
CA ASP A 117 12.12 23.46 -14.88
C ASP A 117 11.79 22.72 -13.59
N THR A 118 12.42 23.16 -12.50
CA THR A 118 12.41 22.45 -11.21
C THR A 118 11.75 23.29 -10.14
N ARG A 119 10.81 22.68 -9.42
CA ARG A 119 10.04 23.33 -8.34
C ARG A 119 10.23 22.59 -7.03
N VAL A 120 10.23 23.35 -5.93
CA VAL A 120 10.28 22.81 -4.57
C VAL A 120 8.91 22.97 -3.94
N THR A 121 8.41 21.91 -3.32
CA THR A 121 7.21 21.95 -2.47
C THR A 121 7.57 21.42 -1.10
N VAL A 122 7.54 22.30 -0.11
CA VAL A 122 7.69 21.92 1.31
C VAL A 122 6.29 21.68 1.87
N LEU A 123 5.95 20.41 2.17
CA LEU A 123 4.60 20.06 2.61
C LEU A 123 4.30 20.64 4.00
N GLY A 124 5.29 20.64 4.90
CA GLY A 124 5.15 21.18 6.23
C GLY A 124 4.01 20.54 7.03
N HIS A 125 3.23 21.36 7.74
CA HIS A 125 2.24 20.92 8.73
C HIS A 125 0.98 20.27 8.14
N VAL A 126 0.75 20.33 6.82
CA VAL A 126 -0.37 19.62 6.20
C VAL A 126 -0.35 18.13 6.52
N GLN A 127 0.85 17.57 6.71
CA GLN A 127 1.11 16.16 7.05
C GLN A 127 0.63 15.76 8.45
N ARG A 128 0.34 16.73 9.34
CA ARG A 128 -0.17 16.49 10.70
C ARG A 128 -1.67 16.74 10.83
N GLY A 129 -2.28 17.34 9.80
CA GLY A 129 -3.69 17.71 9.79
C GLY A 129 -4.55 16.71 9.02
N GLY A 130 -5.80 17.09 8.81
CA GLY A 130 -6.79 16.26 8.12
C GLY A 130 -7.47 15.25 9.03
N THR A 131 -8.35 14.44 8.45
CA THR A 131 -9.06 13.37 9.15
C THR A 131 -8.18 12.12 9.24
N PRO A 132 -8.15 11.41 10.37
CA PRO A 132 -7.43 10.14 10.47
C PRO A 132 -7.95 9.13 9.44
N SER A 133 -7.03 8.39 8.81
CA SER A 133 -7.35 7.28 7.92
C SER A 133 -8.06 6.15 8.66
N ALA A 134 -8.71 5.25 7.91
CA ALA A 134 -9.36 4.09 8.51
C ALA A 134 -8.38 3.26 9.34
N PHE A 135 -7.18 3.00 8.81
CA PHE A 135 -6.13 2.26 9.52
C PHE A 135 -5.77 2.91 10.86
N ASP A 136 -5.52 4.22 10.90
CA ASP A 136 -5.15 4.91 12.13
C ASP A 136 -6.30 4.96 13.15
N ARG A 137 -7.56 5.07 12.69
CA ARG A 137 -8.73 4.98 13.59
C ARG A 137 -8.83 3.60 14.25
N ILE A 138 -8.66 2.53 13.46
CA ILE A 138 -8.72 1.17 13.99
C ILE A 138 -7.53 0.88 14.90
N LEU A 139 -6.33 1.28 14.48
CA LEU A 139 -5.11 1.11 15.25
C LEU A 139 -5.22 1.80 16.61
N SER A 140 -5.66 3.07 16.62
CA SER A 140 -5.83 3.83 17.85
C SER A 140 -6.89 3.22 18.77
N SER A 141 -8.03 2.77 18.23
CA SER A 141 -9.06 2.06 19.01
C SER A 141 -8.53 0.77 19.65
N LYS A 142 -7.80 -0.05 18.88
CA LYS A 142 -7.20 -1.29 19.39
C LYS A 142 -6.15 -1.02 20.47
N MET A 143 -5.26 -0.05 20.23
CA MET A 143 -4.21 0.30 21.18
C MET A 143 -4.77 0.93 22.47
N GLY A 144 -5.81 1.75 22.37
CA GLY A 144 -6.46 2.35 23.54
C GLY A 144 -7.11 1.29 24.43
N MET A 145 -7.82 0.34 23.83
CA MET A 145 -8.41 -0.80 24.55
C MET A 145 -7.34 -1.67 25.21
N GLU A 146 -6.28 -2.02 24.48
CA GLU A 146 -5.16 -2.79 25.03
C GLU A 146 -4.44 -2.04 26.17
N ALA A 147 -4.29 -0.72 26.07
CA ALA A 147 -3.68 0.08 27.13
C ALA A 147 -4.48 0.04 28.42
N VAL A 148 -5.81 0.05 28.35
CA VAL A 148 -6.67 -0.11 29.54
C VAL A 148 -6.49 -1.50 30.13
N MET A 149 -6.49 -2.55 29.31
CA MET A 149 -6.25 -3.92 29.78
C MET A 149 -4.88 -4.05 30.46
N ALA A 150 -3.84 -3.47 29.86
CA ALA A 150 -2.49 -3.44 30.42
C ALA A 150 -2.44 -2.77 31.81
N LEU A 151 -3.19 -1.69 32.01
CA LEU A 151 -3.25 -0.99 33.28
C LEU A 151 -4.03 -1.77 34.34
N MET A 152 -5.11 -2.46 33.96
CA MET A 152 -5.91 -3.28 34.88
C MET A 152 -5.19 -4.55 35.32
N GLU A 153 -4.35 -5.11 34.46
CA GLU A 153 -3.56 -6.31 34.73
C GLU A 153 -2.20 -6.01 35.41
N ALA A 154 -1.78 -4.75 35.45
CA ALA A 154 -0.50 -4.36 36.00
C ALA A 154 -0.44 -4.55 37.52
N THR A 155 0.70 -5.08 37.99
CA THR A 155 1.08 -5.14 39.41
C THR A 155 2.19 -4.14 39.71
N PRO A 156 2.52 -3.85 40.98
CA PRO A 156 3.67 -3.00 41.33
C PRO A 156 5.01 -3.47 40.75
N ASP A 157 5.14 -4.76 40.46
CA ASP A 157 6.35 -5.37 39.87
C ASP A 157 6.35 -5.31 38.32
N THR A 158 5.21 -4.95 37.71
CA THR A 158 5.10 -4.88 36.25
C THR A 158 5.78 -3.61 35.75
N PRO A 159 6.80 -3.71 34.86
CA PRO A 159 7.46 -2.53 34.34
C PRO A 159 6.51 -1.72 33.46
N ALA A 160 6.74 -0.40 33.40
CA ALA A 160 6.03 0.46 32.45
C ALA A 160 6.22 -0.08 31.02
N CYS A 161 5.13 -0.13 30.26
CA CYS A 161 5.12 -0.70 28.91
C CYS A 161 4.62 0.29 27.85
N VAL A 162 4.97 0.01 26.60
CA VAL A 162 4.45 0.65 25.40
C VAL A 162 3.56 -0.35 24.69
N VAL A 163 2.30 0.03 24.47
CA VAL A 163 1.40 -0.75 23.63
C VAL A 163 1.79 -0.56 22.16
N SER A 164 1.99 -1.67 21.46
CA SER A 164 2.45 -1.71 20.08
C SER A 164 1.63 -2.72 19.26
N LEU A 165 1.82 -2.70 17.94
CA LEU A 165 1.26 -3.68 17.01
C LEU A 165 2.40 -4.42 16.32
N SER A 166 2.46 -5.73 16.49
CA SER A 166 3.43 -6.63 15.83
C SER A 166 2.69 -7.78 15.17
N GLY A 167 2.92 -8.03 13.88
CA GLY A 167 2.25 -9.10 13.14
C GLY A 167 0.71 -9.02 13.19
N ASN A 168 0.15 -7.81 13.14
CA ASN A 168 -1.29 -7.55 13.28
C ASN A 168 -1.89 -7.94 14.65
N GLN A 169 -1.06 -8.15 15.67
CA GLN A 169 -1.47 -8.44 17.04
C GLN A 169 -0.99 -7.34 18.00
N SER A 170 -1.79 -7.04 19.02
CA SER A 170 -1.44 -6.12 20.09
C SER A 170 -0.36 -6.75 20.98
N VAL A 171 0.70 -6.00 21.27
CA VAL A 171 1.81 -6.43 22.13
C VAL A 171 2.19 -5.34 23.12
N ARG A 172 2.70 -5.72 24.28
CA ARG A 172 3.21 -4.80 25.32
C ARG A 172 4.72 -4.93 25.40
N LEU A 173 5.44 -3.84 25.13
CA LEU A 173 6.91 -3.83 25.12
C LEU A 173 7.43 -3.05 26.32
N PRO A 174 8.52 -3.46 26.99
CA PRO A 174 9.10 -2.67 28.07
C PRO A 174 9.51 -1.28 27.60
N LEU A 175 9.04 -0.24 28.28
CA LEU A 175 9.28 1.15 27.89
C LEU A 175 10.77 1.48 27.81
N MET A 176 11.54 1.02 28.80
CA MET A 176 12.97 1.31 28.87
C MET A 176 13.76 0.73 27.69
N GLU A 177 13.40 -0.47 27.24
CA GLU A 177 14.03 -1.10 26.07
C GLU A 177 13.70 -0.32 24.78
N CYS A 178 12.45 0.09 24.61
CA CYS A 178 12.05 0.91 23.46
C CYS A 178 12.81 2.24 23.40
N VAL A 179 12.96 2.92 24.54
CA VAL A 179 13.74 4.17 24.62
C VAL A 179 15.21 3.92 24.29
N GLN A 180 15.79 2.83 24.80
CA GLN A 180 17.18 2.49 24.54
C GLN A 180 17.43 2.27 23.04
N VAL A 181 16.61 1.46 22.38
CA VAL A 181 16.71 1.19 20.94
C VAL A 181 16.61 2.48 20.12
N THR A 182 15.70 3.40 20.47
CA THR A 182 15.58 4.68 19.73
C THR A 182 16.82 5.56 19.84
N LYS A 183 17.51 5.56 20.98
CA LYS A 183 18.77 6.28 21.17
C LYS A 183 19.91 5.62 20.40
N GLU A 184 19.92 4.30 20.31
CA GLU A 184 20.92 3.55 19.56
C GLU A 184 20.86 3.85 18.06
N VAL A 185 19.66 4.05 17.49
CA VAL A 185 19.55 4.48 16.08
C VAL A 185 20.21 5.83 15.86
N GLN A 186 19.96 6.81 16.74
CA GLN A 186 20.58 8.13 16.61
C GLN A 186 22.10 8.05 16.77
N LYS A 187 22.57 7.29 17.76
CA LYS A 187 24.00 7.04 17.97
C LYS A 187 24.66 6.40 16.75
N ALA A 188 24.01 5.40 16.14
CA ALA A 188 24.51 4.76 14.93
C ALA A 188 24.63 5.76 13.77
N MET A 189 23.64 6.63 13.57
CA MET A 189 23.71 7.69 12.56
C MET A 189 24.83 8.71 12.84
N ASP A 190 24.98 9.15 14.09
CA ASP A 190 26.02 10.11 14.50
C ASP A 190 27.44 9.53 14.32
N GLU A 191 27.60 8.23 14.58
CA GLU A 191 28.84 7.47 14.37
C GLU A 191 29.02 6.98 12.92
N LYS A 192 28.14 7.41 12.00
CA LYS A 192 28.16 7.06 10.56
C LYS A 192 28.02 5.56 10.27
N ARG A 193 27.44 4.79 11.19
CA ARG A 193 27.08 3.36 11.05
C ARG A 193 25.69 3.23 10.42
N PHE A 194 25.55 3.68 9.17
CA PHE A 194 24.25 3.78 8.49
C PHE A 194 23.55 2.44 8.22
N ASP A 195 24.31 1.39 7.86
CA ASP A 195 23.72 0.06 7.66
C ASP A 195 23.09 -0.48 8.95
N GLU A 196 23.73 -0.24 10.09
CA GLU A 196 23.19 -0.58 11.41
C GLU A 196 21.97 0.28 11.75
N ALA A 197 21.96 1.57 11.40
CA ALA A 197 20.78 2.42 11.59
C ALA A 197 19.54 1.87 10.85
N ILE A 198 19.72 1.35 9.63
CA ILE A 198 18.64 0.68 8.87
C ILE A 198 18.19 -0.60 9.57
N GLN A 199 19.11 -1.43 10.06
CA GLN A 199 18.78 -2.67 10.77
C GLN A 199 18.02 -2.39 12.08
N LEU A 200 18.46 -1.38 12.85
CA LEU A 200 17.82 -0.95 14.10
C LEU A 200 16.41 -0.36 13.88
N ARG A 201 16.10 0.17 12.69
CA ARG A 201 14.71 0.54 12.32
C ARG A 201 13.80 -0.67 12.16
N GLY A 202 14.36 -1.86 12.01
CA GLY A 202 13.65 -3.12 11.91
C GLY A 202 13.42 -3.59 10.47
N ARG A 203 13.05 -4.87 10.35
CA ARG A 203 12.93 -5.60 9.07
C ARG A 203 11.99 -4.93 8.07
N SER A 204 10.90 -4.30 8.52
CA SER A 204 9.96 -3.63 7.62
C SER A 204 10.58 -2.42 6.92
N PHE A 205 11.41 -1.64 7.63
CA PHE A 205 12.13 -0.51 7.05
C PHE A 205 13.16 -1.00 6.04
N GLU A 206 13.97 -2.00 6.42
CA GLU A 206 14.97 -2.61 5.56
C GLU A 206 14.36 -3.20 4.28
N ASN A 207 13.23 -3.93 4.41
CA ASN A 207 12.51 -4.46 3.26
C ASN A 207 12.03 -3.35 2.32
N ASN A 208 11.43 -2.28 2.86
CA ASN A 208 11.01 -1.13 2.05
C ASN A 208 12.20 -0.48 1.33
N TRP A 209 13.33 -0.33 2.02
CA TRP A 209 14.55 0.21 1.44
C TRP A 209 15.09 -0.66 0.30
N ASN A 210 15.10 -1.98 0.47
CA ASN A 210 15.56 -2.92 -0.54
C ASN A 210 14.62 -2.93 -1.76
N ILE A 211 13.31 -2.90 -1.55
CA ILE A 211 12.32 -2.79 -2.64
C ILE A 211 12.51 -1.47 -3.40
N TYR A 212 12.73 -0.35 -2.69
CA TYR A 212 12.95 0.94 -3.32
C TYR A 212 14.20 0.93 -4.20
N LYS A 213 15.32 0.39 -3.71
CA LYS A 213 16.53 0.21 -4.51
C LYS A 213 16.28 -0.65 -5.75
N LEU A 214 15.56 -1.76 -5.61
CA LEU A 214 15.23 -2.65 -6.73
C LEU A 214 14.43 -1.93 -7.82
N LEU A 215 13.39 -1.19 -7.43
CA LEU A 215 12.44 -0.58 -8.37
C LEU A 215 12.89 0.77 -8.93
N ALA A 216 13.77 1.49 -8.23
CA ALA A 216 14.23 2.83 -8.61
C ALA A 216 15.71 2.90 -9.04
N HIS A 217 16.58 2.02 -8.55
CA HIS A 217 18.04 2.13 -8.73
C HIS A 217 18.66 1.06 -9.64
N GLN A 218 17.98 -0.06 -9.90
CA GLN A 218 18.63 -1.20 -10.55
C GLN A 218 18.80 -1.01 -12.06
N LYS A 219 20.03 -1.24 -12.54
CA LYS A 219 20.33 -1.35 -13.97
C LYS A 219 19.66 -2.62 -14.50
N ILE A 220 18.92 -2.50 -15.58
CA ILE A 220 18.29 -3.64 -16.27
C ILE A 220 19.39 -4.65 -16.63
N SER A 221 19.17 -5.93 -16.31
CA SER A 221 20.12 -6.98 -16.68
C SER A 221 20.37 -6.95 -18.18
N LYS A 222 21.65 -6.94 -18.57
CA LYS A 222 22.05 -7.04 -19.98
C LYS A 222 21.89 -8.46 -20.51
N GLU A 223 21.94 -9.45 -19.63
CA GLU A 223 21.79 -10.86 -19.97
C GLU A 223 20.32 -11.25 -19.87
N LYS A 224 19.77 -11.71 -21.00
CA LYS A 224 18.41 -12.24 -21.06
C LYS A 224 18.42 -13.71 -20.70
N THR A 225 17.51 -14.13 -19.82
CA THR A 225 17.31 -15.54 -19.52
C THR A 225 16.26 -16.13 -20.46
N PRO A 226 16.23 -17.46 -20.67
CA PRO A 226 15.16 -18.10 -21.44
C PRO A 226 13.81 -18.12 -20.70
N PHE A 227 13.76 -17.67 -19.46
CA PHE A 227 12.58 -17.70 -18.61
C PHE A 227 11.58 -16.62 -19.01
N SER A 228 10.30 -16.97 -18.98
CA SER A 228 9.20 -16.06 -19.31
C SER A 228 8.07 -16.14 -18.29
N LEU A 229 7.48 -14.99 -17.99
CA LEU A 229 6.41 -14.82 -17.02
C LEU A 229 5.22 -14.16 -17.68
N ALA A 230 4.02 -14.70 -17.48
CA ALA A 230 2.78 -14.03 -17.86
C ALA A 230 2.04 -13.49 -16.63
N ILE A 231 1.52 -12.27 -16.73
CA ILE A 231 0.82 -11.57 -15.65
C ILE A 231 -0.60 -11.23 -16.12
N LEU A 232 -1.60 -11.56 -15.31
CA LEU A 232 -3.00 -11.23 -15.61
C LEU A 232 -3.79 -10.83 -14.36
N ASN A 233 -4.84 -10.05 -14.59
CA ASN A 233 -5.78 -9.64 -13.55
C ASN A 233 -7.10 -10.42 -13.68
N VAL A 234 -7.62 -10.93 -12.56
CA VAL A 234 -8.83 -11.77 -12.53
C VAL A 234 -9.76 -11.33 -11.39
N GLY A 235 -11.07 -11.34 -11.65
CA GLY A 235 -12.11 -10.92 -10.70
C GLY A 235 -12.60 -9.50 -10.95
N ALA A 236 -13.21 -8.91 -9.93
CA ALA A 236 -13.64 -7.50 -9.96
C ALA A 236 -12.44 -6.54 -9.82
N PRO A 237 -12.49 -5.32 -10.40
CA PRO A 237 -11.42 -4.34 -10.26
C PRO A 237 -11.16 -3.98 -8.80
N ALA A 238 -9.88 -3.95 -8.41
CA ALA A 238 -9.44 -3.51 -7.09
C ALA A 238 -8.31 -2.49 -7.21
N ALA A 239 -8.31 -1.49 -6.33
CA ALA A 239 -7.20 -0.54 -6.23
C ALA A 239 -5.90 -1.29 -5.86
N GLY A 240 -4.79 -0.94 -6.52
CA GLY A 240 -3.50 -1.60 -6.33
C GLY A 240 -3.16 -2.70 -7.35
N MET A 241 -4.12 -3.17 -8.17
CA MET A 241 -3.83 -4.12 -9.25
C MET A 241 -2.74 -3.61 -10.20
N ASN A 242 -2.86 -2.35 -10.64
CA ASN A 242 -1.89 -1.72 -11.54
C ASN A 242 -0.50 -1.55 -10.89
N ALA A 243 -0.45 -1.23 -9.60
CA ALA A 243 0.78 -1.16 -8.82
C ALA A 243 1.48 -2.52 -8.73
N ALA A 244 0.73 -3.59 -8.49
CA ALA A 244 1.23 -4.96 -8.46
C ALA A 244 1.78 -5.40 -9.82
N VAL A 245 1.03 -5.18 -10.91
CA VAL A 245 1.50 -5.46 -12.29
C VAL A 245 2.80 -4.70 -12.56
N ARG A 246 2.85 -3.39 -12.27
CA ARG A 246 4.05 -2.57 -12.46
C ARG A 246 5.26 -3.15 -11.73
N SER A 247 5.09 -3.54 -10.47
CA SER A 247 6.16 -4.10 -9.66
C SER A 247 6.66 -5.43 -10.22
N ALA A 248 5.73 -6.33 -10.59
CA ALA A 248 6.05 -7.64 -11.16
C ALA A 248 6.76 -7.52 -12.51
N VAL A 249 6.27 -6.66 -13.41
CA VAL A 249 6.91 -6.40 -14.72
C VAL A 249 8.34 -5.89 -14.55
N ARG A 250 8.53 -4.86 -13.71
CA ARG A 250 9.87 -4.30 -13.48
C ARG A 250 10.83 -5.30 -12.84
N SER A 251 10.36 -6.10 -11.89
CA SER A 251 11.17 -7.11 -11.22
C SER A 251 11.53 -8.29 -12.13
N GLY A 252 10.64 -8.70 -13.03
CA GLY A 252 10.94 -9.72 -14.04
C GLY A 252 11.99 -9.23 -15.05
N ILE A 253 11.82 -8.00 -15.56
CA ILE A 253 12.74 -7.39 -16.50
C ILE A 253 14.12 -7.13 -15.87
N SER A 254 14.18 -6.71 -14.60
CA SER A 254 15.46 -6.47 -13.93
C SER A 254 16.30 -7.74 -13.79
N GLN A 255 15.64 -8.91 -13.73
CA GLN A 255 16.28 -10.23 -13.72
C GLN A 255 16.55 -10.80 -15.12
N GLY A 256 16.25 -10.05 -16.20
CA GLY A 256 16.50 -10.45 -17.58
C GLY A 256 15.43 -11.39 -18.16
N HIS A 257 14.29 -11.57 -17.49
CA HIS A 257 13.20 -12.42 -17.97
C HIS A 257 12.38 -11.74 -19.06
N ARG A 258 11.75 -12.54 -19.93
CA ARG A 258 10.71 -12.03 -20.84
C ARG A 258 9.38 -11.94 -20.08
N VAL A 259 8.76 -10.77 -20.06
CA VAL A 259 7.50 -10.58 -19.34
C VAL A 259 6.37 -10.29 -20.32
N TYR A 260 5.30 -11.06 -20.17
CA TYR A 260 4.05 -10.87 -20.88
C TYR A 260 2.96 -10.36 -19.93
N VAL A 261 2.10 -9.49 -20.44
CA VAL A 261 0.82 -9.18 -19.81
C VAL A 261 -0.29 -9.78 -20.64
N VAL A 262 -1.35 -10.21 -19.96
CA VAL A 262 -2.54 -10.75 -20.61
C VAL A 262 -3.72 -9.85 -20.31
N HIS A 263 -4.44 -9.47 -21.37
CA HIS A 263 -5.62 -8.63 -21.24
C HIS A 263 -6.85 -9.46 -20.86
N ASP A 264 -7.82 -8.86 -20.17
CA ASP A 264 -9.13 -9.44 -19.87
C ASP A 264 -9.12 -10.85 -19.20
N GLY A 265 -8.09 -11.12 -18.39
CA GLY A 265 -8.01 -12.32 -17.55
C GLY A 265 -7.84 -13.63 -18.33
N PHE A 266 -8.41 -14.72 -17.82
CA PHE A 266 -8.31 -16.05 -18.46
C PHE A 266 -8.98 -16.11 -19.83
N GLU A 267 -10.02 -15.31 -20.04
CA GLU A 267 -10.70 -15.23 -21.34
C GLU A 267 -9.79 -14.64 -22.41
N GLY A 268 -9.05 -13.56 -22.10
CA GLY A 268 -8.08 -13.02 -23.04
C GLY A 268 -6.87 -13.93 -23.21
N LEU A 269 -6.45 -14.67 -22.17
CA LEU A 269 -5.42 -15.71 -22.32
C LEU A 269 -5.83 -16.78 -23.34
N ALA A 270 -7.07 -17.26 -23.24
CA ALA A 270 -7.62 -18.24 -24.17
C ALA A 270 -7.76 -17.70 -25.61
N LYS A 271 -7.93 -16.38 -25.76
CA LYS A 271 -8.01 -15.70 -27.07
C LYS A 271 -6.64 -15.27 -27.61
N GLY A 272 -5.55 -15.53 -26.89
CA GLY A 272 -4.20 -15.11 -27.30
C GLY A 272 -3.96 -13.60 -27.17
N GLN A 273 -4.67 -12.90 -26.29
CA GLN A 273 -4.46 -11.47 -25.99
C GLN A 273 -3.25 -11.27 -25.06
N VAL A 274 -2.11 -11.79 -25.49
CA VAL A 274 -0.84 -11.81 -24.76
C VAL A 274 0.11 -10.81 -25.42
N GLN A 275 0.67 -9.90 -24.64
CA GLN A 275 1.57 -8.85 -25.12
C GLN A 275 2.88 -8.87 -24.33
N GLU A 276 4.02 -8.90 -25.02
CA GLU A 276 5.33 -8.67 -24.39
C GLU A 276 5.45 -7.20 -23.99
N VAL A 277 5.90 -6.95 -22.75
CA VAL A 277 6.01 -5.60 -22.21
C VAL A 277 7.43 -5.27 -21.78
N GLY A 278 7.80 -4.01 -21.99
CA GLY A 278 9.03 -3.39 -21.50
C GLY A 278 8.82 -2.63 -20.20
N TRP A 279 9.94 -2.11 -19.66
CA TRP A 279 9.98 -1.35 -18.41
C TRP A 279 9.06 -0.12 -18.41
N HIS A 280 8.88 0.50 -19.58
CA HIS A 280 8.18 1.76 -19.76
C HIS A 280 6.67 1.60 -19.97
N ASP A 281 6.21 0.43 -20.40
CA ASP A 281 4.78 0.20 -20.67
C ASP A 281 3.93 0.30 -19.40
N VAL A 282 4.53 0.05 -18.24
CA VAL A 282 3.92 0.16 -16.91
C VAL A 282 4.27 1.48 -16.19
N ALA A 283 4.84 2.46 -16.89
CA ALA A 283 5.15 3.76 -16.31
C ALA A 283 3.85 4.51 -15.93
N GLY A 284 3.82 5.09 -14.72
CA GLY A 284 2.66 5.83 -14.22
C GLY A 284 1.47 4.97 -13.76
N TRP A 285 1.59 3.65 -13.75
CA TRP A 285 0.52 2.74 -13.31
C TRP A 285 0.32 2.68 -11.79
N LEU A 286 1.31 3.14 -11.02
CA LEU A 286 1.36 2.96 -9.57
C LEU A 286 0.16 3.57 -8.83
N GLY A 287 -0.21 4.82 -9.14
CA GLY A 287 -1.34 5.52 -8.52
C GLY A 287 -2.66 5.37 -9.28
N ARG A 288 -2.73 4.55 -10.33
CA ARG A 288 -3.96 4.39 -11.13
C ARG A 288 -4.88 3.34 -10.51
N GLY A 289 -6.13 3.72 -10.25
CA GLY A 289 -7.20 2.78 -9.87
C GLY A 289 -7.62 1.84 -10.99
N GLY A 290 -8.43 0.83 -10.66
CA GLY A 290 -8.94 -0.15 -11.62
C GLY A 290 -7.88 -1.13 -12.13
N SER A 291 -8.08 -1.65 -13.35
CA SER A 291 -7.15 -2.57 -14.04
C SER A 291 -6.87 -2.07 -15.47
N MET A 292 -5.64 -1.67 -15.75
CA MET A 292 -5.18 -1.27 -17.10
C MET A 292 -5.11 -2.46 -18.05
N LEU A 293 -4.94 -3.68 -17.53
CA LEU A 293 -5.00 -4.91 -18.33
C LEU A 293 -6.44 -5.32 -18.68
N GLY A 294 -7.44 -4.71 -18.04
CA GLY A 294 -8.77 -5.30 -17.96
C GLY A 294 -8.81 -6.42 -16.92
N THR A 295 -9.99 -6.79 -16.46
CA THR A 295 -10.19 -7.90 -15.53
C THR A 295 -11.59 -8.46 -15.70
N LYS A 296 -11.71 -9.78 -15.62
CA LYS A 296 -12.96 -10.53 -15.77
C LYS A 296 -13.07 -11.59 -14.69
N ARG A 297 -14.30 -11.96 -14.34
CA ARG A 297 -14.61 -13.06 -13.41
C ARG A 297 -14.63 -14.44 -14.08
N THR A 298 -14.37 -14.50 -15.39
CA THR A 298 -14.40 -15.73 -16.18
C THR A 298 -13.34 -16.70 -15.67
N LEU A 299 -13.76 -17.92 -15.33
CA LEU A 299 -12.88 -18.99 -14.90
C LEU A 299 -12.29 -19.75 -16.11
N PRO A 300 -11.15 -20.45 -15.94
CA PRO A 300 -10.52 -21.24 -17.01
C PRO A 300 -11.36 -22.40 -17.54
N LYS A 301 -12.29 -22.92 -16.74
CA LYS A 301 -13.17 -24.04 -17.14
C LYS A 301 -13.87 -23.76 -18.47
N GLY A 302 -13.72 -24.68 -19.43
CA GLY A 302 -14.24 -24.54 -20.80
C GLY A 302 -13.28 -23.88 -21.80
N TYR A 303 -12.15 -23.34 -21.33
CA TYR A 303 -11.12 -22.70 -22.16
C TYR A 303 -9.72 -23.28 -21.98
N ILE A 304 -9.57 -24.33 -21.17
CA ILE A 304 -8.26 -24.90 -20.78
C ILE A 304 -7.40 -25.26 -21.99
N GLU A 305 -7.96 -25.94 -23.00
CA GLU A 305 -7.21 -26.33 -24.21
C GLU A 305 -6.60 -25.12 -24.93
N LYS A 306 -7.36 -24.03 -25.07
CA LYS A 306 -6.90 -22.79 -25.69
C LYS A 306 -5.89 -22.04 -24.82
N ILE A 307 -6.05 -22.09 -23.50
CA ILE A 307 -5.08 -21.52 -22.56
C ILE A 307 -3.74 -22.26 -22.70
N VAL A 308 -3.78 -23.60 -22.73
CA VAL A 308 -2.61 -24.46 -22.93
C VAL A 308 -1.91 -24.16 -24.26
N GLU A 309 -2.68 -24.04 -25.35
CA GLU A 309 -2.15 -23.66 -26.66
C GLU A 309 -1.39 -22.33 -26.63
N ASN A 310 -1.94 -21.32 -25.94
CA ASN A 310 -1.31 -20.01 -25.82
C ASN A 310 -0.09 -20.02 -24.89
N ILE A 311 -0.11 -20.82 -23.81
CA ILE A 311 1.05 -21.05 -22.94
C ILE A 311 2.20 -21.66 -23.74
N ARG A 312 1.92 -22.66 -24.59
CA ARG A 312 2.90 -23.28 -25.48
C ARG A 312 3.43 -22.29 -26.52
N THR A 313 2.52 -21.59 -27.20
CA THR A 313 2.85 -20.64 -28.28
C THR A 313 3.78 -19.52 -27.81
N HIS A 314 3.54 -18.97 -26.63
CA HIS A 314 4.36 -17.89 -26.05
C HIS A 314 5.52 -18.41 -25.19
N ASN A 315 5.63 -19.74 -25.06
CA ASN A 315 6.58 -20.45 -24.21
C ASN A 315 6.60 -19.89 -22.77
N ILE A 316 5.44 -19.84 -22.11
CA ILE A 316 5.26 -19.26 -20.76
C ILE A 316 5.75 -20.25 -19.69
N HIS A 317 6.69 -19.85 -18.83
CA HIS A 317 7.25 -20.71 -17.78
C HIS A 317 6.67 -20.47 -16.38
N ALA A 318 6.02 -19.32 -16.18
CA ALA A 318 5.33 -18.98 -14.95
C ALA A 318 4.12 -18.07 -15.18
N LEU A 319 3.14 -18.19 -14.29
CA LEU A 319 1.91 -17.42 -14.32
C LEU A 319 1.70 -16.69 -13.00
N LEU A 320 1.58 -15.36 -13.05
CA LEU A 320 1.18 -14.53 -11.93
C LEU A 320 -0.25 -14.03 -12.14
N VAL A 321 -1.15 -14.42 -11.24
CA VAL A 321 -2.56 -14.00 -11.29
C VAL A 321 -2.82 -13.03 -10.15
N ILE A 322 -3.22 -11.80 -10.45
CA ILE A 322 -3.55 -10.78 -9.45
C ILE A 322 -5.07 -10.67 -9.39
N GLY A 323 -5.70 -11.00 -8.27
CA GLY A 323 -7.15 -11.03 -8.24
C GLY A 323 -7.80 -11.56 -6.98
N GLY A 324 -9.14 -11.63 -7.04
CA GLY A 324 -9.99 -12.05 -5.93
C GLY A 324 -10.18 -13.57 -5.85
N PHE A 325 -11.35 -13.98 -5.36
CA PHE A 325 -11.68 -15.40 -5.20
C PHE A 325 -11.67 -16.16 -6.54
N GLU A 326 -12.10 -15.53 -7.63
CA GLU A 326 -12.06 -16.13 -8.97
C GLU A 326 -10.62 -16.37 -9.47
N ALA A 327 -9.64 -15.60 -9.00
CA ALA A 327 -8.23 -15.85 -9.30
C ALA A 327 -7.73 -17.11 -8.57
N TYR A 328 -8.07 -17.24 -7.28
CA TYR A 328 -7.78 -18.41 -6.48
C TYR A 328 -8.40 -19.68 -7.08
N GLU A 329 -9.69 -19.64 -7.37
CA GLU A 329 -10.42 -20.76 -7.99
C GLU A 329 -9.88 -21.07 -9.39
N GLY A 330 -9.60 -20.05 -10.20
CA GLY A 330 -9.06 -20.25 -11.55
C GLY A 330 -7.70 -20.94 -11.54
N VAL A 331 -6.78 -20.53 -10.66
CA VAL A 331 -5.49 -21.21 -10.52
C VAL A 331 -5.66 -22.64 -10.00
N LEU A 332 -6.59 -22.89 -9.07
CA LEU A 332 -6.90 -24.26 -8.63
C LEU A 332 -7.32 -25.14 -9.81
N GLN A 333 -8.22 -24.66 -10.68
CA GLN A 333 -8.65 -25.39 -11.88
C GLN A 333 -7.49 -25.68 -12.84
N LEU A 334 -6.55 -24.74 -13.01
CA LEU A 334 -5.35 -24.98 -13.83
C LEU A 334 -4.42 -26.02 -13.21
N VAL A 335 -4.27 -26.01 -11.89
CA VAL A 335 -3.46 -26.99 -11.16
C VAL A 335 -4.06 -28.39 -11.25
N GLU A 336 -5.38 -28.53 -11.09
CA GLU A 336 -6.09 -29.81 -11.24
C GLU A 336 -5.96 -30.37 -12.67
N ALA A 337 -5.88 -29.49 -13.68
CA ALA A 337 -5.73 -29.88 -15.08
C ALA A 337 -4.29 -30.30 -15.46
N ARG A 338 -3.29 -30.18 -14.57
CA ARG A 338 -1.90 -30.62 -14.83
C ARG A 338 -1.78 -32.09 -15.20
N GLY A 339 -2.67 -32.95 -14.69
CA GLY A 339 -2.68 -34.38 -15.05
C GLY A 339 -3.02 -34.64 -16.52
N CYS A 340 -3.63 -33.67 -17.21
CA CYS A 340 -4.04 -33.78 -18.61
C CYS A 340 -3.16 -32.95 -19.56
N TYR A 341 -2.47 -31.93 -19.07
CA TYR A 341 -1.70 -30.98 -19.88
C TYR A 341 -0.35 -30.67 -19.23
N GLU A 342 0.74 -31.11 -19.88
CA GLU A 342 2.11 -30.90 -19.41
C GLU A 342 2.48 -29.41 -19.37
N GLU A 343 1.89 -28.59 -20.25
CA GLU A 343 2.11 -27.14 -20.30
C GLU A 343 1.62 -26.41 -19.05
N LEU A 344 0.70 -27.01 -18.28
CA LEU A 344 0.24 -26.44 -17.01
C LEU A 344 1.16 -26.80 -15.83
N CYS A 345 2.20 -27.62 -16.04
CA CYS A 345 3.22 -27.94 -15.05
C CYS A 345 4.25 -26.80 -14.85
N ILE A 346 3.78 -25.56 -14.98
CA ILE A 346 4.51 -24.32 -14.73
C ILE A 346 4.24 -23.79 -13.33
N VAL A 347 5.08 -22.88 -12.84
CA VAL A 347 4.87 -22.23 -11.54
C VAL A 347 3.71 -21.23 -11.65
N MET A 348 2.74 -21.31 -10.75
CA MET A 348 1.60 -20.40 -10.70
C MET A 348 1.51 -19.75 -9.31
N CYS A 349 1.29 -18.44 -9.26
CA CYS A 349 1.17 -17.69 -8.01
C CYS A 349 -0.02 -16.74 -8.09
N VAL A 350 -0.72 -16.57 -6.95
CA VAL A 350 -1.85 -15.64 -6.82
C VAL A 350 -1.47 -14.52 -5.87
N ILE A 351 -1.68 -13.27 -6.28
CA ILE A 351 -1.68 -12.10 -5.39
C ILE A 351 -3.14 -11.73 -5.10
N PRO A 352 -3.60 -11.84 -3.84
CA PRO A 352 -4.96 -11.47 -3.45
C PRO A 352 -5.24 -9.97 -3.69
N ALA A 353 -6.18 -9.67 -4.58
CA ALA A 353 -6.62 -8.32 -4.92
C ALA A 353 -8.14 -8.27 -5.05
N THR A 354 -8.80 -7.76 -4.00
CA THR A 354 -10.25 -7.63 -3.91
C THR A 354 -10.59 -6.64 -2.79
N ILE A 355 -11.68 -5.89 -2.93
CA ILE A 355 -12.16 -5.05 -1.84
C ILE A 355 -12.74 -5.88 -0.69
N SER A 356 -13.24 -7.08 -0.97
CA SER A 356 -13.98 -7.89 -0.01
C SER A 356 -13.11 -8.57 1.04
N ASN A 357 -11.80 -8.66 0.81
CA ASN A 357 -10.86 -9.41 1.66
C ASN A 357 -11.26 -10.87 1.95
N ASN A 358 -11.78 -11.56 0.93
CA ASN A 358 -12.35 -12.89 1.05
C ASN A 358 -11.50 -14.00 0.41
N VAL A 359 -10.22 -13.74 0.12
CA VAL A 359 -9.32 -14.73 -0.50
C VAL A 359 -8.67 -15.57 0.60
N PRO A 360 -8.82 -16.92 0.59
CA PRO A 360 -8.19 -17.77 1.58
C PRO A 360 -6.65 -17.69 1.56
N GLY A 361 -6.03 -17.80 2.74
CA GLY A 361 -4.57 -17.84 2.89
C GLY A 361 -3.89 -16.48 3.10
N THR A 362 -4.68 -15.40 3.23
CA THR A 362 -4.17 -14.07 3.57
C THR A 362 -5.10 -13.35 4.55
N ASP A 363 -4.53 -12.52 5.41
CA ASP A 363 -5.30 -11.60 6.27
C ASP A 363 -5.71 -10.31 5.54
N PHE A 364 -5.03 -10.00 4.42
CA PHE A 364 -5.21 -8.76 3.67
C PHE A 364 -5.16 -9.00 2.16
N SER A 365 -5.92 -8.20 1.42
CA SER A 365 -5.93 -8.20 -0.04
C SER A 365 -5.80 -6.78 -0.56
N LEU A 366 -5.20 -6.64 -1.75
CA LEU A 366 -5.04 -5.34 -2.37
C LEU A 366 -6.42 -4.73 -2.67
N GLY A 367 -6.61 -3.49 -2.23
CA GLY A 367 -7.82 -2.71 -2.44
C GLY A 367 -8.80 -2.69 -1.26
N CYS A 368 -8.65 -3.57 -0.25
CA CYS A 368 -9.55 -3.57 0.90
C CYS A 368 -9.41 -2.28 1.73
N ASP A 369 -8.19 -1.80 1.98
CA ASP A 369 -7.95 -0.55 2.71
C ASP A 369 -8.52 0.68 1.98
N THR A 370 -8.36 0.76 0.66
CA THR A 370 -8.98 1.81 -0.16
C THR A 370 -10.50 1.81 -0.03
N ALA A 371 -11.12 0.63 -0.04
CA ALA A 371 -12.56 0.49 0.11
C ALA A 371 -13.05 0.90 1.51
N VAL A 372 -12.33 0.53 2.57
CA VAL A 372 -12.65 0.96 3.94
C VAL A 372 -12.53 2.48 4.08
N ASN A 373 -11.45 3.10 3.56
CA ASN A 373 -11.31 4.55 3.60
C ASN A 373 -12.46 5.27 2.84
N ALA A 374 -12.87 4.76 1.68
CA ALA A 374 -13.99 5.32 0.92
C ALA A 374 -15.34 5.17 1.65
N ALA A 375 -15.58 4.02 2.28
CA ALA A 375 -16.78 3.79 3.09
C ALA A 375 -16.79 4.67 4.35
N MET A 376 -15.65 4.78 5.03
CA MET A 376 -15.46 5.63 6.20
C MET A 376 -15.73 7.11 5.88
N GLU A 377 -15.16 7.63 4.78
CA GLU A 377 -15.37 9.01 4.36
C GLU A 377 -16.85 9.29 4.05
N SER A 378 -17.51 8.35 3.37
CA SER A 378 -18.95 8.44 3.09
C SER A 378 -19.78 8.47 4.37
N CYS A 379 -19.47 7.59 5.33
CA CYS A 379 -20.11 7.55 6.64
C CYS A 379 -19.86 8.83 7.46
N ASP A 380 -18.66 9.42 7.39
CA ASP A 380 -18.37 10.68 8.08
C ASP A 380 -19.22 11.83 7.53
N ARG A 381 -19.40 11.92 6.21
CA ARG A 381 -20.30 12.90 5.56
C ARG A 381 -21.76 12.66 5.97
N ILE A 382 -22.19 11.39 6.04
CA ILE A 382 -23.54 11.02 6.49
C ILE A 382 -23.76 11.40 7.97
N LYS A 383 -22.79 11.12 8.84
CA LYS A 383 -22.83 11.51 10.27
C LYS A 383 -22.94 13.01 10.43
N GLN A 384 -22.21 13.81 9.64
CA GLN A 384 -22.31 15.26 9.67
C GLN A 384 -23.75 15.73 9.37
N SER A 385 -24.42 15.11 8.39
CA SER A 385 -25.84 15.36 8.10
C SER A 385 -26.76 14.94 9.26
N ALA A 386 -26.50 13.76 9.84
CA ALA A 386 -27.25 13.24 11.00
C ALA A 386 -27.16 14.18 12.22
N SER A 387 -25.97 14.73 12.50
CA SER A 387 -25.76 15.66 13.60
C SER A 387 -26.48 16.99 13.41
N GLY A 388 -26.64 17.45 12.15
CA GLY A 388 -27.40 18.65 11.82
C GLY A 388 -28.91 18.48 12.03
N THR A 389 -29.46 17.31 11.72
CA THR A 389 -30.87 16.97 11.95
C THR A 389 -31.00 16.01 13.13
N LYS A 390 -31.16 16.56 14.34
CA LYS A 390 -31.25 15.80 15.60
C LYS A 390 -32.13 14.53 15.47
N ARG A 391 -31.72 13.45 16.14
CA ARG A 391 -32.46 12.17 16.27
C ARG A 391 -32.61 11.35 14.98
N ARG A 392 -31.65 11.41 14.06
CA ARG A 392 -31.61 10.55 12.87
C ARG A 392 -30.74 9.30 13.09
N VAL A 393 -31.08 8.21 12.41
CA VAL A 393 -30.29 6.97 12.33
C VAL A 393 -30.12 6.67 10.85
N PHE A 394 -28.94 6.19 10.46
CA PHE A 394 -28.65 5.75 9.11
C PHE A 394 -28.32 4.26 9.13
N ILE A 395 -28.88 3.53 8.18
CA ILE A 395 -28.50 2.15 7.87
C ILE A 395 -27.65 2.24 6.62
N VAL A 396 -26.40 1.79 6.70
CA VAL A 396 -25.44 1.84 5.60
C VAL A 396 -25.11 0.41 5.20
N GLU A 397 -25.44 0.04 3.97
CA GLU A 397 -25.06 -1.24 3.39
C GLU A 397 -23.65 -1.12 2.78
N THR A 398 -22.76 -2.05 3.13
CA THR A 398 -21.41 -2.12 2.57
C THR A 398 -21.29 -3.28 1.59
N MET A 399 -20.35 -3.17 0.65
CA MET A 399 -19.92 -4.32 -0.17
C MET A 399 -19.21 -5.37 0.69
N GLY A 400 -18.84 -6.51 0.09
CA GLY A 400 -18.12 -7.61 0.77
C GLY A 400 -18.60 -9.00 0.38
N GLY A 401 -19.79 -9.10 -0.24
CA GLY A 401 -20.44 -10.38 -0.49
C GLY A 401 -20.81 -11.03 0.85
N TYR A 402 -20.39 -12.27 1.06
CA TYR A 402 -20.54 -12.95 2.36
C TYR A 402 -19.42 -12.66 3.35
N CYS A 403 -18.41 -11.88 2.97
CA CYS A 403 -17.33 -11.50 3.88
C CYS A 403 -17.66 -10.18 4.58
N GLY A 404 -17.83 -10.25 5.89
CA GLY A 404 -18.12 -9.14 6.79
C GLY A 404 -16.95 -8.19 7.06
N TYR A 405 -15.77 -8.43 6.46
CA TYR A 405 -14.57 -7.61 6.70
C TYR A 405 -14.84 -6.12 6.52
N LEU A 406 -15.39 -5.70 5.37
CA LEU A 406 -15.65 -4.29 5.09
C LEU A 406 -16.65 -3.69 6.07
N ALA A 407 -17.73 -4.41 6.38
CA ALA A 407 -18.76 -3.97 7.33
C ALA A 407 -18.18 -3.77 8.74
N THR A 408 -17.46 -4.77 9.25
CA THR A 408 -16.86 -4.75 10.59
C THR A 408 -15.79 -3.67 10.71
N VAL A 409 -14.85 -3.64 9.77
CA VAL A 409 -13.71 -2.72 9.80
C VAL A 409 -14.15 -1.27 9.61
N THR A 410 -15.10 -1.03 8.70
CA THR A 410 -15.72 0.30 8.54
C THR A 410 -16.50 0.68 9.81
N GLY A 411 -17.28 -0.25 10.37
CA GLY A 411 -18.06 -0.04 11.59
C GLY A 411 -17.19 0.45 12.75
N ILE A 412 -16.04 -0.18 12.97
CA ILE A 412 -15.06 0.25 13.97
C ILE A 412 -14.49 1.64 13.63
N ALA A 413 -14.07 1.87 12.38
CA ALA A 413 -13.47 3.13 11.96
C ALA A 413 -14.43 4.34 12.05
N VAL A 414 -15.73 4.11 11.89
CA VAL A 414 -16.74 5.19 11.94
C VAL A 414 -17.42 5.31 13.30
N GLY A 415 -17.20 4.36 14.21
CA GLY A 415 -17.89 4.27 15.49
C GLY A 415 -19.37 3.95 15.32
N ALA A 416 -19.71 2.98 14.48
CA ALA A 416 -21.07 2.54 14.27
C ALA A 416 -21.64 1.87 15.54
N ASP A 417 -22.92 2.10 15.84
CA ASP A 417 -23.60 1.49 16.98
C ASP A 417 -23.79 -0.03 16.82
N ALA A 418 -23.85 -0.51 15.57
CA ALA A 418 -23.91 -1.93 15.22
C ALA A 418 -23.34 -2.16 13.81
N ALA A 419 -22.77 -3.34 13.59
CA ALA A 419 -22.37 -3.84 12.28
C ALA A 419 -22.89 -5.27 12.13
N TYR A 420 -23.80 -5.49 11.18
CA TYR A 420 -24.37 -6.81 10.91
C TYR A 420 -23.60 -7.48 9.79
N ILE A 421 -23.18 -8.72 10.02
CA ILE A 421 -22.34 -9.49 9.09
C ILE A 421 -22.89 -10.90 8.92
N PHE A 422 -22.46 -11.59 7.86
CA PHE A 422 -22.91 -12.95 7.59
C PHE A 422 -22.31 -13.96 8.58
N GLU A 423 -21.07 -13.72 9.01
CA GLU A 423 -20.31 -14.60 9.90
C GLU A 423 -20.85 -14.60 11.34
N ASP A 424 -21.67 -13.62 11.73
CA ASP A 424 -22.32 -13.52 13.02
C ASP A 424 -23.85 -13.45 12.83
N PRO A 425 -24.55 -14.60 12.81
CA PRO A 425 -25.98 -14.66 12.55
C PRO A 425 -26.77 -13.88 13.61
N PHE A 426 -27.64 -12.97 13.15
CA PHE A 426 -28.52 -12.19 14.02
C PHE A 426 -29.99 -12.52 13.76
N ASN A 427 -30.81 -12.37 14.80
CA ASN A 427 -32.25 -12.58 14.75
C ASN A 427 -33.02 -11.32 15.16
N ILE A 428 -34.35 -11.41 15.21
CA ILE A 428 -35.21 -10.26 15.53
C ILE A 428 -35.03 -9.73 16.95
N GLN A 429 -34.57 -10.56 17.91
CA GLN A 429 -34.28 -10.13 19.28
C GLN A 429 -33.02 -9.26 19.32
N ASP A 430 -31.99 -9.60 18.55
CA ASP A 430 -30.75 -8.81 18.47
C ASP A 430 -31.03 -7.42 17.90
N LEU A 431 -31.86 -7.34 16.86
CA LEU A 431 -32.34 -6.07 16.29
C LEU A 431 -33.12 -5.22 17.32
N LYS A 432 -33.94 -5.87 18.16
CA LYS A 432 -34.62 -5.18 19.28
C LYS A 432 -33.61 -4.69 20.32
N GLY A 433 -32.56 -5.45 20.61
CA GLY A 433 -31.47 -5.05 21.48
C GLY A 433 -30.76 -3.79 20.99
N THR A 434 -30.38 -3.74 19.71
CA THR A 434 -29.77 -2.55 19.10
C THR A 434 -30.71 -1.34 19.17
N ARG A 435 -32.02 -1.53 18.92
CA ARG A 435 -33.01 -0.46 19.09
C ARG A 435 -33.01 0.08 20.52
N SER A 436 -32.94 -0.79 21.53
CA SER A 436 -32.91 -0.39 22.93
C SER A 436 -31.65 0.42 23.25
N ILE A 437 -30.47 0.02 22.77
CA ILE A 437 -29.21 0.77 22.96
C ILE A 437 -29.31 2.18 22.35
N LEU A 438 -29.85 2.29 21.14
CA LEU A 438 -30.06 3.57 20.45
C LEU A 438 -31.05 4.49 21.18
N VAL A 439 -32.01 3.93 21.94
CA VAL A 439 -32.94 4.70 22.77
C VAL A 439 -32.30 5.08 24.11
N TRP A 440 -31.54 4.17 24.73
CA TRP A 440 -30.98 4.31 26.08
C TRP A 440 -29.83 5.31 26.15
N THR A 441 -28.91 5.27 25.20
CA THR A 441 -27.82 6.27 25.04
C THR A 441 -28.33 7.70 24.89
N ARG A 442 -29.63 7.89 24.63
CA ARG A 442 -30.27 9.19 24.36
C ARG A 442 -31.12 9.73 25.52
N CYS A 443 -31.45 8.92 26.53
CA CYS A 443 -32.20 9.34 27.73
C CYS A 443 -31.95 8.39 28.92
N PRO A 444 -31.01 8.70 29.84
CA PRO A 444 -30.81 7.91 31.06
C PRO A 444 -32.07 7.80 31.94
N SER A 445 -32.99 8.77 31.81
CA SER A 445 -34.27 8.83 32.55
C SER A 445 -35.38 7.95 31.97
N LEU A 446 -35.14 7.27 30.84
CA LEU A 446 -36.05 6.30 30.22
C LEU A 446 -35.44 4.90 30.27
N ALA A 447 -34.82 4.54 31.39
CA ALA A 447 -34.71 3.15 31.75
C ALA A 447 -36.12 2.53 31.69
N PRO A 448 -36.31 1.36 31.07
CA PRO A 448 -37.59 0.67 31.16
C PRO A 448 -37.80 0.29 32.62
N ALA A 449 -38.51 1.14 33.37
CA ALA A 449 -39.30 0.69 34.49
C ALA A 449 -40.42 -0.16 33.88
N TRP A 450 -40.25 -1.47 33.88
CA TRP A 450 -41.33 -2.41 33.64
C TRP A 450 -41.33 -3.42 34.78
N PRO A 451 -42.51 -3.77 35.36
CA PRO A 451 -42.66 -5.05 36.03
C PRO A 451 -42.55 -6.20 35.03
#